data_AF-A0A662TV23-F1
#
_entry.id   AF-A0A662TV23-F1
#
_cell.length_a   1.000
_cell.length_b   1.000
_cell.length_c   1.000
_cell.angle_alpha   90.00
_cell.angle_beta   90.00
_cell.angle_gamma   90.00
#
_symmetry.space_group_name_H-M   'P 1'
#
loop_
_entity.id
_entity.type
_entity.pdbx_description
1 polymer ?
#
loop_
_entity_poly.entity_id
_entity_poly.type
_entity_poly.pdbx_seq_one_letter_code
_entity_poly.pdbx_strand_id
1 'polypeptide(L)' 'MEIQIRNRQETAQVVTHYGEIPAGLFGLVASGEPFLEISLYMKSAAQALHAKVGDRVRVVATKTIEKSSVQQQG' A
#
# COMPACT_ATOMS: atom_id res chain seq x y z
N MET A 1 -0.73 4.38 1.62
CA MET A 1 -1.85 3.57 1.09
C MET A 1 -2.20 2.52 2.12
N GLU A 2 -3.44 2.02 2.11
CA GLU A 2 -3.80 0.85 2.93
C GLU A 2 -4.11 -0.34 2.02
N ILE A 3 -3.62 -1.50 2.39
CA ILE A 3 -3.96 -2.79 1.77
C ILE A 3 -4.74 -3.61 2.78
N GLN A 4 -5.83 -4.22 2.35
CA GLN A 4 -6.61 -5.15 3.16
C GLN A 4 -6.74 -6.47 2.42
N ILE A 5 -6.36 -7.55 3.09
CA ILE A 5 -6.53 -8.92 2.61
C ILE A 5 -7.19 -9.72 3.73
N ARG A 6 -8.39 -10.26 3.45
CA ARG A 6 -9.26 -10.89 4.45
C ARG A 6 -9.48 -9.96 5.67
N ASN A 7 -9.01 -10.37 6.85
CA ASN A 7 -9.12 -9.68 8.12
C ASN A 7 -7.85 -8.91 8.51
N ARG A 8 -6.84 -8.81 7.61
CA ARG A 8 -5.62 -8.03 7.85
C ARG A 8 -5.64 -6.74 7.05
N GLN A 9 -5.20 -5.66 7.70
CA GLN A 9 -5.03 -4.35 7.12
C GLN A 9 -3.62 -3.88 7.42
N GLU A 10 -2.89 -3.47 6.38
CA GLU A 10 -1.49 -3.04 6.48
C GLU A 10 -1.31 -1.74 5.71
N THR A 11 -0.30 -0.96 6.12
CA THR A 11 0.12 0.22 5.36
C THR A 11 1.12 -0.19 4.28
N ALA A 12 0.95 0.37 3.08
CA ALA A 12 1.86 0.20 1.98
C ALA A 12 2.27 1.54 1.37
N GLN A 13 3.50 1.60 0.87
CA GLN A 13 4.03 2.70 0.06
C GLN A 13 3.98 2.33 -1.43
N VAL A 14 3.54 3.26 -2.27
CA VAL A 14 3.65 3.09 -3.73
C VAL A 14 5.09 3.39 -4.15
N VAL A 15 5.70 2.45 -4.87
CA VAL A 15 7.08 2.55 -5.36
C VAL A 15 7.16 2.06 -6.80
N THR A 16 8.22 2.44 -7.52
CA THR A 16 8.47 1.95 -8.88
C THR A 16 9.48 0.80 -8.90
N HIS A 17 10.37 0.74 -7.90
CA HIS A 17 11.37 -0.31 -7.78
C HIS A 17 11.37 -0.98 -6.41
N TYR A 18 11.70 -2.27 -6.35
CA TYR A 18 11.75 -3.05 -5.10
C TYR A 18 12.73 -2.48 -4.06
N GLY A 19 13.82 -1.86 -4.50
CA GLY A 19 14.82 -1.26 -3.62
C GLY A 19 14.33 0.00 -2.88
N GLU A 20 13.21 0.58 -3.33
CA GLU A 20 12.61 1.78 -2.71
C GLU A 20 11.66 1.43 -1.56
N ILE A 21 11.33 0.13 -1.38
CA ILE A 21 10.44 -0.32 -0.30
C ILE A 21 11.16 -0.12 1.04
N PRO A 22 10.62 0.68 1.97
CA PRO A 22 11.26 0.87 3.27
C PRO A 22 11.29 -0.43 4.07
N ALA A 23 12.35 -0.59 4.88
CA ALA A 23 12.46 -1.71 5.80
C ALA A 23 11.25 -1.77 6.74
N GLY A 24 10.58 -2.93 6.78
CA GLY A 24 9.43 -3.16 7.65
C GLY A 24 8.09 -2.66 7.11
N LEU A 25 8.03 -2.06 5.92
CA LEU A 25 6.79 -1.64 5.25
C LEU A 25 6.52 -2.47 3.98
N PHE A 26 5.25 -2.60 3.63
CA PHE A 26 4.85 -3.17 2.35
C PHE A 26 5.05 -2.14 1.22
N GLY A 27 5.43 -2.64 0.05
CA GLY A 27 5.48 -1.90 -1.20
C GLY A 27 4.34 -2.30 -2.13
N LEU A 28 3.65 -1.33 -2.69
CA LEU A 28 2.82 -1.50 -3.89
C LEU A 28 3.68 -1.13 -5.09
N VAL A 29 4.22 -2.14 -5.76
CA VAL A 29 5.20 -1.97 -6.85
C VAL A 29 4.46 -1.93 -8.17
N ALA A 30 4.56 -0.79 -8.86
CA ALA A 30 4.04 -0.60 -10.20
C ALA A 30 5.17 -0.83 -11.22
N SER A 31 5.59 -2.08 -11.40
CA SER A 31 6.77 -2.49 -12.18
C SER A 31 6.58 -2.47 -13.70
N GLY A 32 5.53 -1.82 -14.22
CA GLY A 32 5.18 -1.81 -15.65
C GLY A 32 4.49 -3.09 -16.15
N GLU A 33 4.32 -4.08 -15.28
CA GLU A 33 3.47 -5.24 -15.52
C GLU A 33 1.98 -4.84 -15.53
N PRO A 34 1.10 -5.63 -16.16
CA PRO A 34 -0.34 -5.36 -16.17
C PRO A 34 -1.01 -5.53 -14.80
N PHE A 35 -0.24 -5.90 -13.77
CA PHE A 35 -0.70 -6.16 -12.42
C PHE A 35 0.11 -5.34 -11.41
N LEU A 36 -0.57 -4.94 -10.34
CA LEU A 36 0.05 -4.32 -9.17
C LEU A 36 0.60 -5.41 -8.25
N GLU A 37 1.88 -5.33 -7.88
CA GLU A 37 2.48 -6.27 -6.94
C GLU A 37 2.49 -5.72 -5.50
N ILE A 38 2.15 -6.57 -4.53
CA ILE A 38 2.37 -6.30 -3.09
C ILE A 38 3.63 -7.04 -2.66
N SER A 39 4.67 -6.30 -2.29
CA SER A 39 5.99 -6.81 -1.93
C SER A 39 6.40 -6.34 -0.53
N LEU A 40 7.34 -7.03 0.12
CA LEU A 40 7.82 -6.69 1.47
C LEU A 40 9.36 -6.77 1.50
N TYR A 41 10.02 -5.73 2.02
CA TYR A 41 11.48 -5.64 1.98
C TYR A 41 12.16 -6.87 2.62
N MET A 42 12.89 -7.62 1.80
CA MET A 42 13.64 -8.84 2.16
C MET A 42 12.81 -9.95 2.85
N LYS A 43 11.48 -9.93 2.72
CA LYS A 43 10.57 -10.91 3.36
C LYS A 43 9.44 -11.29 2.40
N SER A 44 8.77 -12.40 2.67
CA SER A 44 7.60 -12.81 1.89
C SER A 44 6.35 -12.02 2.28
N ALA A 45 5.83 -11.20 1.36
CA ALA A 45 4.58 -10.48 1.56
C ALA A 45 3.38 -11.44 1.74
N ALA A 46 3.33 -12.53 0.97
CA ALA A 46 2.27 -13.53 1.09
C ALA A 46 2.24 -14.19 2.47
N GLN A 47 3.40 -14.56 3.02
CA GLN A 47 3.48 -15.09 4.39
C GLN A 47 3.08 -14.04 5.42
N ALA A 48 3.54 -12.79 5.29
CA ALA A 48 3.19 -11.72 6.23
C ALA A 48 1.69 -11.37 6.22
N LEU A 49 1.05 -11.42 5.06
CA LEU A 49 -0.39 -11.17 4.91
C LEU A 49 -1.24 -12.43 5.08
N HIS A 50 -0.59 -13.57 5.31
CA HIS A 50 -1.17 -14.91 5.28
C HIS A 50 -1.91 -15.21 3.96
N ALA A 51 -1.66 -14.48 2.89
CA ALA A 51 -2.45 -14.46 1.65
C ALA A 51 -2.28 -15.74 0.80
N LYS A 52 -3.29 -16.05 -0.01
CA LYS A 52 -3.26 -17.14 -1.00
C LYS A 52 -3.92 -16.69 -2.30
N VAL A 53 -3.64 -17.41 -3.40
CA VAL A 53 -4.28 -17.18 -4.69
C VAL A 53 -5.81 -17.29 -4.54
N GLY A 54 -6.52 -16.33 -5.13
CA GLY A 54 -7.98 -16.22 -5.06
C GLY A 54 -8.50 -15.39 -3.87
N ASP A 55 -7.64 -14.99 -2.93
CA ASP A 55 -8.05 -14.03 -1.90
C ASP A 55 -8.40 -12.68 -2.52
N ARG A 56 -9.44 -12.05 -1.99
CA ARG A 56 -9.80 -10.68 -2.36
C ARG A 56 -8.86 -9.69 -1.68
N VAL A 57 -8.32 -8.78 -2.48
CA VAL A 57 -7.48 -7.67 -2.04
C VAL A 57 -8.25 -6.38 -2.22
N ARG A 58 -8.33 -5.56 -1.17
CA ARG A 58 -8.83 -4.19 -1.24
C ARG A 58 -7.65 -3.24 -1.06
N VAL A 59 -7.43 -2.36 -2.01
CA VAL A 59 -6.43 -1.29 -1.93
C VAL A 59 -7.16 0.02 -1.76
N VAL A 60 -6.83 0.77 -0.72
CA VAL A 60 -7.44 2.07 -0.43
C VAL A 60 -6.37 3.16 -0.58
N ALA A 61 -6.60 4.04 -1.56
CA ALA A 61 -5.82 5.25 -1.71
C ALA A 61 -6.27 6.26 -0.65
N THR A 62 -5.49 6.43 0.40
CA THR A 62 -5.71 7.44 1.43
C THR A 62 -5.15 8.78 0.94
N LYS A 63 -6.02 9.65 0.43
CA LYS A 63 -5.66 11.04 0.13
C LYS A 63 -5.73 11.84 1.42
N THR A 64 -4.61 12.36 1.89
CA THR A 64 -4.62 13.41 2.93
C THR A 64 -5.19 14.68 2.32
N ILE A 65 -6.32 15.15 2.85
CA ILE A 65 -6.88 16.46 2.48
C ILE A 65 -6.39 17.45 3.52
N GLU A 66 -5.42 18.28 3.15
CA GLU A 66 -5.05 19.44 3.96
C GLU A 66 -6.22 20.44 3.90
N LYS A 67 -6.85 20.70 5.04
CA LYS A 67 -7.85 21.76 5.15
C LYS A 67 -7.11 23.09 5.12
N SER A 68 -7.08 23.77 3.97
CA SER A 68 -6.73 25.19 3.92
C SER A 68 -7.75 25.96 4.76
N SER A 69 -7.31 26.45 5.92
CA SER A 69 -8.08 27.35 6.75
C SER A 69 -8.30 28.66 6.00
N VAL A 70 -9.45 28.78 5.34
CA VAL A 70 -9.93 30.06 4.82
C VAL A 70 -10.36 30.88 6.04
N GLN A 71 -9.51 31.81 6.48
CA GLN A 71 -9.93 32.86 7.41
C GLN A 71 -10.94 33.75 6.67
N GLN A 72 -12.23 33.57 6.97
CA GLN A 72 -13.22 34.62 6.73
C GLN A 72 -12.91 35.77 7.69
N GLN A 73 -12.31 36.85 7.19
CA GLN A 73 -12.40 38.16 7.83
C GLN A 73 -13.72 38.79 7.41
N GLY A 74 -14.51 39.17 8.43
CA GLY A 74 -15.71 39.98 8.29
C GLY A 74 -15.41 41.47 8.24
#